data_AF-A0A935FPD8-F1
#
_entry.id   AF-A0A935FPD8-F1
#
_cell.length_a   1.000
_cell.length_b   1.000
_cell.length_c   1.000
_cell.angle_alpha   90.00
_cell.angle_beta   90.00
_cell.angle_gamma   90.00
#
_symmetry.space_group_name_H-M   'P 1'
#
loop_
_entity.id
_entity.type
_entity.pdbx_description
1 polymer ?
#
loop_
_entity_poly.entity_id
_entity_poly.type
_entity_poly.pdbx_seq_one_letter_code
_entity_poly.pdbx_strand_id
1 'polypeptide(L)'
;MRKIKKSVVFTIVMLAVTVCLYKDSSATMWAINLNMNGSKVVPAVTTNGYAQLTGTYNDVTNVLTFSVTFSLLSGVTTGAHFHAPATTTQNAGVLIIWTGFPLGVTSGNYSNTFTLLPSQETNLLQGMVYADIHSAFAFNGEIRTQMGMQLRVFEINYLMEGFYDQSINKLVRDTVTVNLRSSNFPFAIVDNGKAFLDSTGRGLLFSLHAPSFTPYYVQVLHRNALETWSRIPVSFTNNLLSVNFTAAANSAYGNNLIQKGSRFCAYSGDVNQDGVIDATDIGTIDNDALNFLTGYVNTDVNGDSIVDGTDFAITDNNAANYVSVIRP
;
A
#
# COMPACT_ATOMS: atom_id res chain seq x y z
N MET A 1 -14.05 65.13 15.32
CA MET A 1 -14.72 63.81 15.45
C MET A 1 -14.17 62.87 14.39
N ARG A 2 -13.24 61.99 14.77
CA ARG A 2 -12.45 61.13 13.86
C ARG A 2 -13.15 59.78 13.74
N LYS A 3 -13.69 59.46 12.56
CA LYS A 3 -14.41 58.20 12.30
C LYS A 3 -13.42 57.03 12.22
N ILE A 4 -13.49 56.11 13.18
CA ILE A 4 -12.73 54.86 13.21
C ILE A 4 -13.37 53.89 12.21
N LYS A 5 -12.63 53.49 11.17
CA LYS A 5 -13.00 52.36 10.30
C LYS A 5 -12.73 51.07 11.07
N LYS A 6 -13.78 50.29 11.38
CA LYS A 6 -13.64 48.93 11.93
C LYS A 6 -13.32 47.98 10.77
N SER A 7 -12.09 47.48 10.71
CA SER A 7 -11.72 46.37 9.83
C SER A 7 -12.31 45.08 10.41
N VAL A 8 -13.14 44.39 9.62
CA VAL A 8 -13.65 43.05 9.94
C VAL A 8 -12.55 42.05 9.60
N VAL A 9 -11.96 41.43 10.61
CA VAL A 9 -11.03 40.30 10.45
C VAL A 9 -11.87 39.04 10.30
N PHE A 10 -11.84 38.42 9.12
CA PHE A 10 -12.45 37.11 8.89
C PHE A 10 -11.51 36.04 9.46
N THR A 11 -11.84 35.50 10.63
CA THR A 11 -11.14 34.34 11.19
C THR A 11 -11.62 33.09 10.43
N ILE A 12 -10.76 32.55 9.57
CA ILE A 12 -10.97 31.24 8.96
C ILE A 12 -10.82 30.19 10.06
N VAL A 13 -11.94 29.64 10.52
CA VAL A 13 -11.95 28.45 11.36
C VAL A 13 -11.65 27.26 10.44
N MET A 14 -10.42 26.74 10.47
CA MET A 14 -10.13 25.43 9.90
C MET A 14 -10.92 24.38 10.70
N LEU A 15 -11.98 23.87 10.09
CA LEU A 15 -12.65 22.67 10.57
C LEU A 15 -11.70 21.49 10.31
N ALA A 16 -11.07 20.97 11.37
CA ALA A 16 -10.32 19.73 11.28
C ALA A 16 -11.31 18.61 10.93
N VAL A 17 -11.29 18.17 9.68
CA VAL A 17 -11.96 16.94 9.27
C VAL A 17 -11.19 15.82 9.95
N THR A 18 -11.73 15.31 11.06
CA THR A 18 -11.31 14.02 11.61
C THR A 18 -11.72 12.97 10.59
N VAL A 19 -10.78 12.51 9.76
CA VAL A 19 -10.97 11.30 8.97
C VAL A 19 -11.07 10.17 10.00
N CYS A 20 -12.29 9.78 10.35
CA CYS A 20 -12.52 8.48 10.97
C CYS A 20 -12.14 7.44 9.90
N LEU A 21 -10.92 6.94 9.98
CA LEU A 21 -10.53 5.71 9.30
C LEU A 21 -11.42 4.62 9.88
N TYR A 22 -12.43 4.20 9.13
CA TYR A 22 -13.09 2.94 9.40
C TYR A 22 -12.01 1.87 9.25
N LYS A 23 -11.66 1.16 10.35
CA LYS A 23 -10.84 -0.06 10.25
C LYS A 23 -11.70 -1.06 9.48
N ASP A 24 -11.37 -1.29 8.21
CA ASP A 24 -11.88 -2.44 7.48
C ASP A 24 -11.62 -3.70 8.32
N SER A 25 -12.58 -4.63 8.38
CA SER A 25 -12.50 -5.81 9.25
C SER A 25 -11.51 -6.88 8.77
N SER A 26 -10.49 -6.49 8.00
CA SER A 26 -9.40 -7.36 7.56
C SER A 26 -8.17 -7.06 8.42
N ALA A 27 -7.61 -8.08 9.06
CA ALA A 27 -6.43 -7.91 9.88
C ALA A 27 -5.22 -7.54 9.02
N THR A 28 -4.64 -6.38 9.29
CA THR A 28 -3.37 -5.98 8.69
C THR A 28 -2.23 -6.58 9.51
N MET A 29 -1.49 -7.50 8.90
CA MET A 29 -0.26 -8.04 9.47
C MET A 29 0.93 -7.24 8.96
N TRP A 30 1.50 -6.42 9.82
CA TRP A 30 2.67 -5.62 9.49
C TRP A 30 3.94 -6.41 9.77
N ALA A 31 4.74 -6.69 8.74
CA ALA A 31 6.02 -7.37 8.91
C ALA A 31 7.09 -6.43 9.48
N ILE A 32 7.91 -6.96 10.40
CA ILE A 32 9.09 -6.31 10.96
C ILE A 32 10.32 -7.03 10.41
N ASN A 33 11.22 -6.28 9.78
CA ASN A 33 12.54 -6.72 9.38
C ASN A 33 13.48 -5.52 9.42
N LEU A 34 14.16 -5.34 10.55
CA LEU A 34 14.92 -4.14 10.87
C LEU A 34 16.30 -4.49 11.41
N ASN A 35 17.29 -3.73 10.98
CA ASN A 35 18.67 -3.88 11.43
C ASN A 35 18.96 -2.89 12.56
N MET A 36 19.52 -3.34 13.68
CA MET A 36 19.95 -2.49 14.80
C MET A 36 21.46 -2.30 14.74
N ASN A 37 21.94 -1.06 14.90
CA ASN A 37 23.36 -0.74 14.93
C ASN A 37 23.63 0.56 15.69
N GLY A 38 24.91 0.85 15.94
CA GLY A 38 25.34 2.02 16.71
C GLY A 38 25.13 3.36 16.01
N SER A 39 25.12 3.40 14.67
CA SER A 39 24.91 4.64 13.92
C SER A 39 23.49 5.18 14.01
N LYS A 40 22.54 4.33 14.42
CA LYS A 40 21.13 4.70 14.68
C LYS A 40 20.87 5.12 16.13
N VAL A 41 21.85 4.98 17.04
CA VAL A 41 21.74 5.48 18.42
C VAL A 41 21.83 7.01 18.40
N VAL A 42 21.23 7.69 19.39
CA VAL A 42 21.25 9.14 19.51
C VAL A 42 21.87 9.53 20.86
N PRO A 43 23.07 10.15 20.88
CA PRO A 43 24.03 10.29 19.79
C PRO A 43 24.56 8.94 19.28
N ALA A 44 25.09 8.92 18.06
CA ALA A 44 25.62 7.70 17.45
C ALA A 44 26.77 7.10 18.28
N VAL A 45 26.76 5.76 18.39
CA VAL A 45 27.77 4.98 19.11
C VAL A 45 28.66 4.27 18.10
N THR A 46 29.98 4.41 18.25
CA THR A 46 30.95 3.64 17.47
C THR A 46 31.08 2.25 18.07
N THR A 47 30.55 1.24 17.38
CA THR A 47 30.59 -0.16 17.81
C THR A 47 30.50 -1.08 16.59
N ASN A 48 31.00 -2.31 16.74
CA ASN A 48 30.74 -3.41 15.81
C ASN A 48 29.43 -4.16 16.13
N GLY A 49 28.79 -3.80 17.25
CA GLY A 49 27.52 -4.36 17.69
C GLY A 49 26.45 -4.25 16.61
N TYR A 50 25.71 -5.33 16.44
CA TYR A 50 24.65 -5.41 15.45
C TYR A 50 23.54 -6.33 15.94
N ALA A 51 22.30 -6.09 15.50
CA ALA A 51 21.23 -7.07 15.62
C ALA A 51 20.28 -7.08 14.42
N GLN A 52 19.66 -8.22 14.20
CA GLN A 52 18.51 -8.38 13.31
C GLN A 52 17.25 -8.51 14.16
N LEU A 53 16.32 -7.56 14.04
CA LEU A 53 14.99 -7.60 14.62
C LEU A 53 13.98 -8.01 13.54
N THR A 54 13.28 -9.12 13.74
CA THR A 54 12.21 -9.61 12.86
C THR A 54 10.93 -9.85 13.63
N GLY A 55 9.78 -9.87 12.96
CA GLY A 55 8.51 -10.08 13.65
C GLY A 55 7.31 -9.66 12.83
N THR A 56 6.17 -9.57 13.53
CA THR A 56 4.92 -9.06 12.98
C THR A 56 4.14 -8.24 14.01
N TYR A 57 3.35 -7.29 13.56
CA TYR A 57 2.31 -6.61 14.34
C TYR A 57 0.94 -6.86 13.71
N ASN A 58 -0.01 -7.35 14.50
CA ASN A 58 -1.41 -7.53 14.09
C ASN A 58 -2.24 -6.35 14.62
N ASP A 59 -2.82 -5.55 13.73
CA ASP A 59 -3.58 -4.34 14.10
C ASP A 59 -5.04 -4.58 14.52
N VAL A 60 -5.50 -5.83 14.51
CA VAL A 60 -6.82 -6.24 15.01
C VAL A 60 -6.70 -6.75 16.44
N THR A 61 -5.70 -7.59 16.70
CA THR A 61 -5.45 -8.13 18.05
C THR A 61 -4.51 -7.26 18.88
N ASN A 62 -3.91 -6.24 18.27
CA ASN A 62 -2.85 -5.40 18.84
C ASN A 62 -1.63 -6.20 19.31
N VAL A 63 -1.37 -7.35 18.69
CA VAL A 63 -0.28 -8.24 19.10
C VAL A 63 0.98 -7.96 18.29
N LEU A 64 2.05 -7.58 18.98
CA LEU A 64 3.42 -7.50 18.47
C LEU A 64 4.19 -8.77 18.84
N THR A 65 4.57 -9.56 17.84
CA THR A 65 5.44 -10.74 18.00
C THR A 65 6.78 -10.47 17.35
N PHE A 66 7.90 -10.69 18.04
CA PHE A 66 9.22 -10.44 17.47
C PHE A 66 10.31 -11.37 17.99
N SER A 67 11.39 -11.44 17.23
CA SER A 67 12.66 -12.07 17.56
C SER A 67 13.80 -11.11 17.24
N VAL A 68 14.84 -11.13 18.06
CA VAL A 68 16.08 -10.39 17.85
C VAL A 68 17.28 -11.32 18.00
N THR A 69 18.18 -11.28 17.03
CA THR A 69 19.49 -11.94 17.09
C THR A 69 20.55 -10.85 17.10
N PHE A 70 21.36 -10.80 18.15
CA PHE A 70 22.39 -9.77 18.34
C PHE A 70 23.77 -10.38 18.50
N SER A 71 24.80 -9.64 18.10
CA SER A 71 26.19 -10.07 18.18
C SER A 71 27.15 -8.89 18.22
N LEU A 72 28.40 -9.19 18.57
CA LEU A 72 29.54 -8.27 18.51
C LEU A 72 29.37 -7.00 19.36
N LEU A 73 28.54 -7.06 20.41
CA LEU A 73 28.44 -5.97 21.37
C LEU A 73 29.80 -5.75 22.04
N SER A 74 30.15 -4.49 22.25
CA SER A 74 31.41 -4.05 22.83
C SER A 74 31.56 -4.49 24.30
N GLY A 75 30.45 -4.64 25.01
CA GLY A 75 30.39 -5.13 26.38
C GLY A 75 29.21 -6.08 26.59
N VAL A 76 29.15 -6.67 27.78
CA VAL A 76 28.04 -7.56 28.15
C VAL A 76 26.72 -6.80 28.23
N THR A 77 25.63 -7.43 27.80
CA THR A 77 24.28 -6.87 27.84
C THR A 77 23.84 -6.52 29.26
N THR A 78 23.21 -5.36 29.40
CA THR A 78 22.66 -4.86 30.67
C THR A 78 21.14 -4.67 30.63
N GLY A 79 20.55 -4.66 29.43
CA GLY A 79 19.10 -4.59 29.23
C GLY A 79 18.74 -4.36 27.77
N ALA A 80 17.44 -4.40 27.48
CA ALA A 80 16.90 -4.07 26.16
C ALA A 80 15.42 -3.67 26.30
N HIS A 81 14.99 -2.72 25.47
CA HIS A 81 13.66 -2.12 25.62
C HIS A 81 13.06 -1.71 24.27
N PHE A 82 11.75 -1.47 24.29
CA PHE A 82 11.14 -0.51 23.37
C PHE A 82 10.96 0.83 24.08
N HIS A 83 11.17 1.93 23.38
CA HIS A 83 11.05 3.30 23.86
C HIS A 83 10.11 4.12 22.96
N ALA A 84 9.35 5.05 23.54
CA ALA A 84 8.46 5.97 22.83
C ALA A 84 7.96 7.10 23.75
N PRO A 85 7.42 8.21 23.18
CA PRO A 85 7.44 8.56 21.76
C PRO A 85 8.77 9.23 21.37
N ALA A 86 9.39 8.77 20.29
CA ALA A 86 10.60 9.37 19.74
C ALA A 86 10.69 9.19 18.23
N THR A 87 11.09 10.23 17.52
CA THR A 87 11.55 10.14 16.12
C THR A 87 12.98 9.58 16.06
N THR A 88 13.53 9.42 14.87
CA THR A 88 14.91 8.95 14.65
C THR A 88 16.00 9.86 15.21
N THR A 89 15.67 11.08 15.64
CA THR A 89 16.64 12.09 16.08
C THR A 89 16.59 12.36 17.58
N GLN A 90 15.75 11.64 18.34
CA GLN A 90 15.51 11.89 19.75
C GLN A 90 15.47 10.58 20.54
N ASN A 91 15.70 10.66 21.85
CA ASN A 91 15.50 9.57 22.81
C ASN A 91 14.17 9.76 23.55
N ALA A 92 13.65 8.68 24.11
CA ALA A 92 12.43 8.70 24.92
C ALA A 92 12.58 7.81 26.16
N GLY A 93 11.59 7.88 27.06
CA GLY A 93 11.47 6.94 28.17
C GLY A 93 11.15 5.52 27.68
N VAL A 94 11.36 4.55 28.57
CA VAL A 94 11.03 3.14 28.32
C VAL A 94 9.52 2.99 28.12
N LEU A 95 9.12 2.39 27.00
CA LEU A 95 7.73 2.03 26.69
C LEU A 95 7.40 0.61 27.14
N ILE A 96 8.26 -0.37 26.81
CA ILE A 96 8.11 -1.79 27.13
C ILE A 96 9.47 -2.38 27.48
N ILE A 97 9.53 -3.10 28.60
CA ILE A 97 10.73 -3.82 29.05
C ILE A 97 10.76 -5.22 28.43
N TRP A 98 11.91 -5.65 27.92
CA TRP A 98 12.10 -7.02 27.42
C TRP A 98 12.42 -7.99 28.56
N THR A 99 11.40 -8.33 29.35
CA THR A 99 11.54 -9.27 30.48
C THR A 99 12.10 -10.61 30.00
N GLY A 100 13.18 -11.08 30.64
CA GLY A 100 13.87 -12.31 30.28
C GLY A 100 14.92 -12.16 29.18
N PHE A 101 15.22 -10.92 28.74
CA PHE A 101 16.34 -10.67 27.83
C PHE A 101 17.67 -11.15 28.46
N PRO A 102 18.53 -11.86 27.71
CA PRO A 102 19.77 -12.40 28.25
C PRO A 102 20.73 -11.28 28.65
N LEU A 103 21.15 -11.30 29.93
CA LEU A 103 22.13 -10.38 30.51
C LEU A 103 23.50 -11.05 30.60
N GLY A 104 24.56 -10.25 30.63
CA GLY A 104 25.91 -10.79 30.85
C GLY A 104 26.56 -11.39 29.59
N VAL A 105 26.00 -11.19 28.40
CA VAL A 105 26.48 -11.77 27.14
C VAL A 105 26.78 -10.70 26.10
N THR A 106 27.65 -10.97 25.12
CA THR A 106 27.95 -10.04 24.01
C THR A 106 27.22 -10.42 22.70
N SER A 107 26.56 -11.57 22.70
CA SER A 107 25.74 -12.08 21.60
C SER A 107 24.63 -12.98 22.13
N GLY A 108 23.56 -13.14 21.37
CA GLY A 108 22.44 -13.97 21.79
C GLY A 108 21.20 -13.81 20.92
N ASN A 109 20.14 -14.49 21.34
CA ASN A 109 18.83 -14.41 20.74
C ASN A 109 17.80 -14.13 21.83
N TYR A 110 16.75 -13.41 21.48
CA TYR A 110 15.60 -13.18 22.34
C TYR A 110 14.34 -13.07 21.50
N SER A 111 13.23 -13.60 21.97
CA SER A 111 11.94 -13.51 21.29
C SER A 111 10.83 -13.31 22.30
N ASN A 112 9.86 -12.47 21.98
CA ASN A 112 8.70 -12.27 22.84
C ASN A 112 7.47 -11.82 22.05
N THR A 113 6.31 -11.84 22.71
CA THR A 113 5.03 -11.37 22.20
C THR A 113 4.41 -10.42 23.22
N PHE A 114 3.97 -9.25 22.77
CA PHE A 114 3.27 -8.25 23.58
C PHE A 114 1.92 -7.90 22.96
N THR A 115 0.88 -7.81 23.79
CA THR A 115 -0.36 -7.13 23.41
C THR A 115 -0.22 -5.65 23.75
N LEU A 116 -0.30 -4.79 22.74
CA LEU A 116 -0.09 -3.36 22.88
C LEU A 116 -1.33 -2.66 23.44
N LEU A 117 -1.11 -1.75 24.38
CA LEU A 117 -2.12 -0.78 24.80
C LEU A 117 -2.39 0.22 23.67
N PRO A 118 -3.56 0.89 23.62
CA PRO A 118 -3.90 1.80 22.52
C PRO A 118 -2.87 2.92 22.26
N SER A 119 -2.26 3.46 23.32
CA SER A 119 -1.20 4.48 23.19
C SER A 119 0.10 3.92 22.62
N GLN A 120 0.43 2.66 22.94
CA GLN A 120 1.60 1.96 22.41
C GLN A 120 1.41 1.62 20.92
N GLU A 121 0.22 1.12 20.56
CA GLU A 121 -0.18 0.90 19.16
C GLU A 121 -0.08 2.20 18.36
N THR A 122 -0.66 3.29 18.87
CA THR A 122 -0.61 4.60 18.19
C THR A 122 0.83 5.03 17.93
N ASN A 123 1.71 4.93 18.93
CA ASN A 123 3.12 5.25 18.77
C ASN A 123 3.82 4.35 17.73
N LEU A 124 3.50 3.04 17.72
CA LEU A 124 4.09 2.08 16.78
C LEU A 124 3.66 2.37 15.33
N LEU A 125 2.36 2.60 15.12
CA LEU A 125 1.79 2.93 13.82
C LEU A 125 2.29 4.28 13.29
N GLN A 126 2.57 5.24 14.17
CA GLN A 126 3.16 6.54 13.82
C GLN A 126 4.69 6.50 13.64
N GLY A 127 5.32 5.35 13.84
CA GLY A 127 6.77 5.20 13.74
C GLY A 127 7.55 5.92 14.82
N MET A 128 6.95 6.10 16.00
CA MET A 128 7.54 6.77 17.17
C MET A 128 8.11 5.81 18.22
N VAL A 129 8.19 4.51 17.90
CA VAL A 129 8.80 3.49 18.77
C VAL A 129 10.22 3.21 18.27
N TYR A 130 11.19 3.05 19.16
CA TYR A 130 12.47 2.43 18.80
C TYR A 130 12.79 1.27 19.73
N ALA A 131 13.54 0.30 19.20
CA ALA A 131 14.13 -0.79 19.97
C ALA A 131 15.59 -0.46 20.25
N ASP A 132 16.07 -0.77 21.45
CA ASP A 132 17.47 -0.63 21.82
C ASP A 132 17.98 -1.83 22.64
N ILE A 133 19.29 -2.06 22.57
CA ILE A 133 20.01 -3.01 23.43
C ILE A 133 21.16 -2.24 24.10
N HIS A 134 21.25 -2.36 25.42
CA HIS A 134 22.27 -1.72 26.25
C HIS A 134 23.37 -2.71 26.60
N SER A 135 24.58 -2.17 26.75
CA SER A 135 25.73 -2.94 27.25
C SER A 135 26.46 -2.20 28.36
N ALA A 136 27.39 -2.91 29.01
CA ALA A 136 28.27 -2.37 30.04
C ALA A 136 29.18 -1.22 29.54
N PHE A 137 29.36 -1.04 28.23
CA PHE A 137 30.16 0.06 27.67
C PHE A 137 29.31 1.12 26.94
N ALA A 138 28.00 0.90 26.84
CA ALA A 138 27.06 1.84 26.26
C ALA A 138 25.71 1.78 27.01
N PHE A 139 25.70 2.35 28.21
CA PHE A 139 24.54 2.31 29.13
C PHE A 139 23.30 3.02 28.59
N ASN A 140 23.47 4.04 27.74
CA ASN A 140 22.36 4.76 27.10
C ASN A 140 21.89 4.10 25.78
N GLY A 141 22.31 2.85 25.55
CA GLY A 141 22.03 2.06 24.34
C GLY A 141 23.28 1.91 23.49
N GLU A 142 23.61 0.67 23.10
CA GLU A 142 24.71 0.38 22.19
C GLU A 142 24.26 0.32 20.73
N ILE A 143 23.12 -0.31 20.49
CA ILE A 143 22.52 -0.47 19.16
C ILE A 143 21.03 -0.15 19.20
N ARG A 144 20.53 0.50 18.15
CA ARG A 144 19.15 0.96 18.04
C ARG A 144 18.57 0.68 16.65
N THR A 145 17.26 0.51 16.58
CA THR A 145 16.51 0.71 15.32
C THR A 145 15.19 1.42 15.58
N GLN A 146 14.75 2.26 14.64
CA GLN A 146 13.43 2.86 14.69
C GLN A 146 12.40 1.86 14.19
N MET A 147 11.36 1.63 14.99
CA MET A 147 10.21 0.85 14.63
C MET A 147 9.13 1.80 14.13
N GLY A 148 8.89 1.74 12.83
CA GLY A 148 7.66 2.25 12.25
C GLY A 148 7.06 1.22 11.35
N MET A 149 5.74 1.07 11.50
CA MET A 149 4.91 0.50 10.46
C MET A 149 4.89 1.53 9.33
N GLN A 150 5.97 1.54 8.53
CA GLN A 150 6.11 2.52 7.46
C GLN A 150 4.97 2.29 6.48
N LEU A 151 4.12 3.32 6.34
CA LEU A 151 3.10 3.37 5.31
C LEU A 151 3.81 3.15 3.98
N ARG A 152 3.58 1.99 3.37
CA ARG A 152 4.00 1.77 1.99
C ARG A 152 3.03 2.51 1.13
N VAL A 153 3.54 3.35 0.24
CA VAL A 153 2.73 4.00 -0.77
C VAL A 153 2.85 3.18 -2.03
N PHE A 154 1.73 2.64 -2.48
CA PHE A 154 1.60 2.16 -3.83
C PHE A 154 0.87 3.21 -4.66
N GLU A 155 1.51 3.66 -5.72
CA GLU A 155 0.94 4.59 -6.68
C GLU A 155 0.66 3.86 -7.99
N ILE A 156 -0.52 4.09 -8.55
CA ILE A 156 -0.89 3.56 -9.85
C ILE A 156 -1.43 4.66 -10.74
N ASN A 157 -1.02 4.66 -12.01
CA ASN A 157 -1.75 5.33 -13.07
C ASN A 157 -2.41 4.26 -13.95
N TYR A 158 -3.73 4.26 -13.99
CA TYR A 158 -4.54 3.31 -14.73
C TYR A 158 -5.78 4.00 -15.30
N LEU A 159 -6.14 3.64 -16.52
CA LEU A 159 -7.33 4.14 -17.21
C LEU A 159 -8.08 2.93 -17.77
N MET A 160 -9.40 2.97 -17.72
CA MET A 160 -10.27 1.97 -18.35
C MET A 160 -10.85 2.60 -19.60
N GLU A 161 -10.84 1.88 -20.72
CA GLU A 161 -11.20 2.43 -22.01
C GLU A 161 -12.58 3.09 -22.00
N GLY A 162 -13.60 2.41 -21.47
CA GLY A 162 -14.95 2.93 -21.48
C GLY A 162 -15.13 4.16 -20.59
N PHE A 163 -14.39 4.23 -19.49
CA PHE A 163 -14.49 5.30 -18.50
C PHE A 163 -13.64 6.53 -18.87
N TYR A 164 -12.80 6.44 -19.90
CA TYR A 164 -11.84 7.49 -20.25
C TYR A 164 -12.30 8.33 -21.45
N ASP A 165 -12.56 9.60 -21.19
CA ASP A 165 -12.84 10.59 -22.22
C ASP A 165 -11.54 11.25 -22.70
N GLN A 166 -11.09 10.85 -23.89
CA GLN A 166 -9.90 11.39 -24.54
C GLN A 166 -10.02 12.86 -24.98
N SER A 167 -11.25 13.39 -25.13
CA SER A 167 -11.47 14.77 -25.58
C SER A 167 -11.14 15.79 -24.49
N ILE A 168 -11.41 15.43 -23.23
CA ILE A 168 -11.10 16.24 -22.05
C ILE A 168 -9.95 15.67 -21.21
N ASN A 169 -9.41 14.51 -21.59
CA ASN A 169 -8.36 13.78 -20.88
C ASN A 169 -8.75 13.53 -19.41
N LYS A 170 -9.95 12.98 -19.21
CA LYS A 170 -10.51 12.67 -17.89
C LYS A 170 -11.06 11.25 -17.81
N LEU A 171 -10.85 10.64 -16.66
CA LEU A 171 -11.43 9.35 -16.28
C LEU A 171 -12.68 9.59 -15.40
N VAL A 172 -13.77 8.87 -15.68
CA VAL A 172 -14.84 8.65 -14.72
C VAL A 172 -14.27 7.87 -13.53
N ARG A 173 -14.29 8.48 -12.35
CA ARG A 173 -13.60 7.96 -11.17
C ARG A 173 -14.24 6.65 -10.71
N ASP A 174 -13.43 5.63 -10.46
CA ASP A 174 -13.88 4.34 -9.94
C ASP A 174 -12.76 3.64 -9.16
N THR A 175 -13.08 2.48 -8.58
CA THR A 175 -12.19 1.67 -7.76
C THR A 175 -11.63 0.49 -8.55
N VAL A 176 -10.31 0.29 -8.46
CA VAL A 176 -9.65 -0.92 -8.96
C VAL A 176 -9.12 -1.76 -7.81
N THR A 177 -9.10 -3.08 -7.97
CA THR A 177 -8.37 -3.99 -7.08
C THR A 177 -6.98 -4.22 -7.64
N VAL A 178 -5.98 -4.06 -6.79
CA VAL A 178 -4.56 -4.27 -7.11
C VAL A 178 -4.08 -5.48 -6.32
N ASN A 179 -3.54 -6.47 -7.02
CA ASN A 179 -2.87 -7.62 -6.43
C ASN A 179 -1.36 -7.54 -6.72
N LEU A 180 -0.55 -7.70 -5.70
CA LEU A 180 0.87 -8.01 -5.84
C LEU A 180 1.01 -9.54 -5.92
N ARG A 181 1.48 -10.01 -7.06
CA ARG A 181 1.63 -11.43 -7.40
C ARG A 181 3.11 -11.81 -7.31
N SER A 182 3.40 -12.99 -6.77
CA SER A 182 4.75 -13.56 -6.76
C SER A 182 5.36 -13.49 -8.17
N SER A 183 6.66 -13.22 -8.29
CA SER A 183 7.37 -13.32 -9.58
C SER A 183 7.62 -14.76 -10.03
N ASN A 184 7.34 -15.73 -9.17
CA ASN A 184 7.54 -17.16 -9.44
C ASN A 184 6.20 -17.84 -9.68
N PHE A 185 6.13 -18.68 -10.72
CA PHE A 185 4.98 -19.54 -10.99
C PHE A 185 4.65 -20.39 -9.74
N PRO A 186 3.37 -20.51 -9.32
CA PRO A 186 2.13 -20.14 -10.03
C PRO A 186 1.64 -18.69 -9.80
N PHE A 187 2.57 -17.77 -9.53
CA PHE A 187 2.29 -16.34 -9.34
C PHE A 187 1.22 -16.07 -8.28
N ALA A 188 1.31 -16.78 -7.14
CA ALA A 188 0.34 -16.64 -6.05
C ALA A 188 0.19 -15.17 -5.60
N ILE A 189 -1.01 -14.78 -5.19
CA ILE A 189 -1.26 -13.47 -4.58
C ILE A 189 -0.45 -13.39 -3.29
N VAL A 190 0.44 -12.40 -3.20
CA VAL A 190 1.24 -12.10 -2.01
C VAL A 190 0.54 -11.05 -1.14
N ASP A 191 -0.09 -10.07 -1.80
CA ASP A 191 -0.74 -8.95 -1.14
C ASP A 191 -1.80 -8.33 -2.06
N ASN A 192 -2.76 -7.62 -1.50
CA ASN A 192 -3.80 -6.96 -2.28
C ASN A 192 -4.40 -5.73 -1.59
N GLY A 193 -5.02 -4.86 -2.37
CA GLY A 193 -5.77 -3.72 -1.86
C GLY A 193 -6.62 -3.08 -2.95
N LYS A 194 -7.42 -2.08 -2.58
CA LYS A 194 -8.24 -1.30 -3.52
C LYS A 194 -7.72 0.12 -3.64
N ALA A 195 -7.62 0.62 -4.87
CA ALA A 195 -7.30 2.02 -5.17
C ALA A 195 -8.52 2.71 -5.76
N PHE A 196 -8.90 3.85 -5.19
CA PHE A 196 -9.84 4.76 -5.83
C PHE A 196 -9.06 5.65 -6.82
N LEU A 197 -9.39 5.57 -8.10
CA LEU A 197 -8.74 6.34 -9.16
C LEU A 197 -9.35 7.75 -9.24
N ASP A 198 -8.50 8.76 -9.25
CA ASP A 198 -8.91 10.13 -9.52
C ASP A 198 -9.18 10.38 -11.01
N SER A 199 -9.61 11.61 -11.35
CA SER A 199 -9.98 11.96 -12.73
C SER A 199 -8.83 11.91 -13.74
N THR A 200 -7.59 11.74 -13.28
CA THR A 200 -6.39 11.57 -14.14
C THR A 200 -5.97 10.11 -14.31
N GLY A 201 -6.69 9.20 -13.65
CA GLY A 201 -6.36 7.78 -13.54
C GLY A 201 -5.35 7.47 -12.43
N ARG A 202 -5.05 8.42 -11.53
CA ARG A 202 -4.10 8.18 -10.44
C ARG A 202 -4.82 7.60 -9.22
N GLY A 203 -4.29 6.51 -8.67
CA GLY A 203 -4.73 5.90 -7.41
C GLY A 203 -3.57 5.76 -6.44
N LEU A 204 -3.87 5.84 -5.14
CA LEU A 204 -2.93 5.60 -4.05
C LEU A 204 -3.47 4.49 -3.14
N LEU A 205 -2.60 3.55 -2.74
CA LEU A 205 -2.88 2.59 -1.67
C LEU A 205 -1.82 2.71 -0.57
N PHE A 206 -2.29 2.55 0.66
CA PHE A 206 -1.45 2.55 1.87
C PHE A 206 -1.51 1.22 2.65
N SER A 207 -2.31 0.27 2.15
CA SER A 207 -2.64 -0.99 2.81
C SER A 207 -1.82 -2.18 2.32
N LEU A 208 -0.81 -1.95 1.48
CA LEU A 208 0.09 -3.01 1.03
C LEU A 208 1.27 -3.12 2.00
N HIS A 209 1.64 -4.35 2.34
CA HIS A 209 2.68 -4.75 3.30
C HIS A 209 3.74 -5.66 2.68
N ALA A 210 3.64 -5.98 1.39
CA ALA A 210 4.58 -6.86 0.69
C ALA A 210 6.06 -6.43 0.89
N PRO A 211 6.97 -7.37 1.17
CA PRO A 211 8.39 -7.11 1.41
C PRO A 211 9.07 -6.17 0.39
N SER A 212 9.96 -5.31 0.89
CA SER A 212 10.80 -4.45 0.04
C SER A 212 11.82 -5.25 -0.74
N PHE A 213 12.28 -4.70 -1.88
CA PHE A 213 13.30 -5.32 -2.75
C PHE A 213 12.95 -6.74 -3.26
N THR A 214 11.71 -7.17 -3.05
CA THR A 214 11.17 -8.41 -3.59
C THR A 214 10.36 -8.07 -4.83
N PRO A 215 10.62 -8.72 -5.98
CA PRO A 215 9.92 -8.44 -7.22
C PRO A 215 8.50 -9.04 -7.23
N TYR A 216 7.52 -8.26 -7.66
CA TYR A 216 6.12 -8.65 -7.79
C TYR A 216 5.56 -8.25 -9.16
N TYR A 217 4.79 -9.12 -9.79
CA TYR A 217 3.90 -8.66 -10.85
C TYR A 217 2.72 -7.89 -10.23
N VAL A 218 2.29 -6.82 -10.88
CA VAL A 218 1.09 -6.07 -10.48
C VAL A 218 -0.05 -6.50 -11.37
N GLN A 219 -1.09 -7.09 -10.78
CA GLN A 219 -2.34 -7.43 -11.44
C GLN A 219 -3.39 -6.39 -11.02
N VAL A 220 -4.07 -5.80 -12.00
CA VAL A 220 -5.14 -4.82 -11.81
C VAL A 220 -6.44 -5.43 -12.30
N LEU A 221 -7.48 -5.37 -11.46
CA LEU A 221 -8.83 -5.83 -11.75
C LEU A 221 -9.80 -4.66 -11.58
N HIS A 222 -10.76 -4.57 -12.48
CA HIS A 222 -11.90 -3.66 -12.39
C HIS A 222 -13.18 -4.42 -12.72
N ARG A 223 -14.34 -3.87 -12.36
CA ARG A 223 -15.64 -4.56 -12.49
C ARG A 223 -16.04 -4.89 -13.93
N ASN A 224 -15.51 -4.19 -14.92
CA ASN A 224 -15.86 -4.38 -16.34
C ASN A 224 -14.71 -4.09 -17.31
N ALA A 225 -13.48 -4.08 -16.82
CA ALA A 225 -12.30 -3.99 -17.65
C ALA A 225 -11.48 -5.27 -17.55
N LEU A 226 -10.85 -5.59 -18.67
CA LEU A 226 -10.00 -6.75 -18.83
C LEU A 226 -8.85 -6.69 -17.81
N GLU A 227 -8.68 -7.81 -17.09
CA GLU A 227 -7.56 -8.00 -16.18
C GLU A 227 -6.22 -7.64 -16.83
N THR A 228 -5.45 -6.75 -16.18
CA THR A 228 -4.20 -6.22 -16.70
C THR A 228 -3.02 -6.57 -15.80
N TRP A 229 -1.91 -7.03 -16.38
CA TRP A 229 -0.67 -7.34 -15.65
C TRP A 229 0.46 -6.40 -16.02
N SER A 230 1.31 -6.03 -15.06
CA SER A 230 2.56 -5.31 -15.35
C SER A 230 3.47 -6.14 -16.24
N ARG A 231 4.15 -5.49 -17.20
CA ARG A 231 5.04 -6.17 -18.14
C ARG A 231 6.18 -6.90 -17.44
N ILE A 232 6.71 -6.29 -16.39
CA ILE A 232 7.82 -6.82 -15.60
C ILE A 232 7.45 -6.80 -14.12
N PRO A 233 8.12 -7.62 -13.29
CA PRO A 233 8.03 -7.49 -11.86
C PRO A 233 8.59 -6.15 -11.37
N VAL A 234 7.95 -5.57 -10.37
CA VAL A 234 8.31 -4.32 -9.69
C VAL A 234 8.40 -4.54 -8.19
N SER A 235 9.16 -3.72 -7.48
CA SER A 235 9.44 -3.91 -6.06
C SER A 235 9.37 -2.60 -5.29
N PHE A 236 8.90 -2.65 -4.04
CA PHE A 236 8.98 -1.49 -3.16
C PHE A 236 10.43 -1.08 -2.92
N THR A 237 10.70 0.20 -3.11
CA THR A 237 11.99 0.86 -2.81
C THR A 237 11.69 2.11 -1.99
N ASN A 238 12.34 2.28 -0.84
CA ASN A 238 12.08 3.41 0.07
C ASN A 238 10.58 3.59 0.41
N ASN A 239 9.87 2.47 0.60
CA ASN A 239 8.42 2.40 0.86
C ASN A 239 7.51 2.94 -0.26
N LEU A 240 8.04 3.12 -1.46
CA LEU A 240 7.27 3.50 -2.64
C LEU A 240 7.34 2.39 -3.68
N LEU A 241 6.20 2.08 -4.28
CA LEU A 241 6.10 1.31 -5.51
C LEU A 241 5.15 2.07 -6.43
N SER A 242 5.59 2.38 -7.64
CA SER A 242 4.79 3.11 -8.62
C SER A 242 4.70 2.33 -9.93
N VAL A 243 3.49 2.22 -10.49
CA VAL A 243 3.25 1.60 -11.79
C VAL A 243 2.38 2.51 -12.65
N ASN A 244 2.81 2.76 -13.88
CA ASN A 244 2.06 3.59 -14.83
C ASN A 244 1.71 2.79 -16.09
N PHE A 245 0.43 2.42 -16.20
CA PHE A 245 -0.11 1.73 -17.39
C PHE A 245 -0.52 2.68 -18.51
N THR A 246 -0.51 4.00 -18.27
CA THR A 246 -1.12 4.98 -19.19
C THR A 246 -0.15 5.58 -20.18
N ALA A 247 1.15 5.29 -20.05
CA ALA A 247 2.21 5.92 -20.83
C ALA A 247 2.54 5.19 -22.14
N ALA A 248 2.49 3.86 -22.14
CA ALA A 248 2.84 3.03 -23.30
C ALA A 248 2.17 1.65 -23.21
N ALA A 249 1.83 1.05 -24.36
CA ALA A 249 1.29 -0.33 -24.39
C ALA A 249 2.22 -1.32 -23.67
N ASN A 250 3.52 -1.12 -23.80
CA ASN A 250 4.56 -1.98 -23.22
C ASN A 250 4.78 -1.80 -21.71
N SER A 251 3.87 -1.09 -21.03
CA SER A 251 3.77 -1.11 -19.57
C SER A 251 3.00 -2.34 -19.07
N ALA A 252 2.13 -2.90 -19.91
CA ALA A 252 1.41 -4.14 -19.64
C ALA A 252 2.09 -5.36 -20.28
N TYR A 253 1.88 -6.52 -19.68
CA TYR A 253 2.32 -7.80 -20.23
C TYR A 253 1.67 -8.03 -21.59
N GLY A 254 2.43 -8.56 -22.55
CA GLY A 254 1.96 -8.77 -23.92
C GLY A 254 1.61 -7.50 -24.70
N ASN A 255 1.93 -6.30 -24.20
CA ASN A 255 1.43 -5.02 -24.72
C ASN A 255 -0.11 -4.93 -24.71
N ASN A 256 -0.78 -5.57 -23.74
CA ASN A 256 -2.23 -5.76 -23.72
C ASN A 256 -3.00 -4.52 -23.23
N LEU A 257 -2.87 -3.40 -23.96
CA LEU A 257 -3.56 -2.13 -23.70
C LEU A 257 -4.01 -1.50 -25.01
N ILE A 258 -5.07 -0.70 -24.97
CA ILE A 258 -5.55 0.10 -26.11
C ILE A 258 -5.11 1.55 -26.00
N GLN A 259 -4.74 2.15 -27.13
CA GLN A 259 -4.43 3.57 -27.18
C GLN A 259 -5.70 4.40 -27.41
N LYS A 260 -5.96 5.38 -26.53
CA LYS A 260 -7.03 6.38 -26.66
C LYS A 260 -6.39 7.77 -26.62
N GLY A 261 -6.32 8.41 -27.78
CA GLY A 261 -5.58 9.66 -27.96
C GLY A 261 -4.09 9.47 -27.65
N SER A 262 -3.58 10.22 -26.67
CA SER A 262 -2.17 10.15 -26.24
C SER A 262 -1.93 9.22 -25.04
N ARG A 263 -2.96 8.55 -24.54
CA ARG A 263 -2.89 7.70 -23.34
C ARG A 263 -3.21 6.25 -23.69
N PHE A 264 -2.73 5.33 -22.87
CA PHE A 264 -3.08 3.92 -22.93
C PHE A 264 -4.09 3.57 -21.83
N CYS A 265 -5.06 2.72 -22.18
CA CYS A 265 -6.14 2.27 -21.31
C CYS A 265 -6.18 0.74 -21.32
N ALA A 266 -6.67 0.15 -20.24
CA ALA A 266 -7.11 -1.23 -20.25
C ALA A 266 -8.38 -1.36 -21.07
N TYR A 267 -8.49 -2.46 -21.81
CA TYR A 267 -9.69 -2.77 -22.58
C TYR A 267 -10.89 -2.92 -21.64
N SER A 268 -12.02 -2.34 -22.03
CA SER A 268 -13.29 -2.47 -21.31
C SER A 268 -14.21 -3.44 -22.04
N GLY A 269 -15.12 -4.10 -21.31
CA GLY A 269 -16.12 -5.00 -21.88
C GLY A 269 -16.09 -6.43 -21.33
N ASP A 270 -15.11 -6.80 -20.51
CA ASP A 270 -15.08 -8.10 -19.80
C ASP A 270 -15.98 -7.99 -18.56
N VAL A 271 -17.29 -8.03 -18.76
CA VAL A 271 -18.31 -7.79 -17.71
C VAL A 271 -18.58 -9.04 -16.88
N ASN A 272 -18.29 -10.22 -17.46
CA ASN A 272 -18.44 -11.51 -16.80
C ASN A 272 -17.16 -11.97 -16.06
N GLN A 273 -16.02 -11.28 -16.28
CA GLN A 273 -14.70 -11.54 -15.69
C GLN A 273 -14.13 -12.94 -15.99
N ASP A 274 -14.38 -13.46 -17.19
CA ASP A 274 -13.82 -14.74 -17.64
C ASP A 274 -12.45 -14.62 -18.33
N GLY A 275 -12.02 -13.38 -18.60
CA GLY A 275 -10.73 -13.05 -19.18
C GLY A 275 -10.71 -13.03 -20.71
N VAL A 276 -11.87 -13.07 -21.37
CA VAL A 276 -12.05 -12.87 -22.80
C VAL A 276 -13.19 -11.87 -22.99
N ILE A 277 -13.06 -10.93 -23.91
CA ILE A 277 -14.18 -10.07 -24.29
C ILE A 277 -14.85 -10.73 -25.50
N ASP A 278 -16.07 -11.23 -25.33
CA ASP A 278 -16.77 -11.96 -26.40
C ASP A 278 -18.30 -11.76 -26.42
N ALA A 279 -18.99 -12.60 -27.20
CA ALA A 279 -20.44 -12.54 -27.36
C ALA A 279 -21.22 -12.79 -26.06
N THR A 280 -20.61 -13.42 -25.06
CA THR A 280 -21.24 -13.67 -23.75
C THR A 280 -21.29 -12.40 -22.91
N ASP A 281 -20.26 -11.54 -22.98
CA ASP A 281 -20.29 -10.20 -22.39
C ASP A 281 -21.37 -9.33 -23.05
N ILE A 282 -21.37 -9.34 -24.39
CA ILE A 282 -22.33 -8.59 -25.20
C ILE A 282 -23.77 -9.00 -24.85
N GLY A 283 -24.04 -10.31 -24.75
CA GLY A 283 -25.35 -10.80 -24.37
C GLY A 283 -25.78 -10.37 -22.96
N THR A 284 -24.82 -10.22 -22.03
CA THR A 284 -25.09 -9.72 -20.68
C THR A 284 -25.50 -8.24 -20.70
N ILE A 285 -24.77 -7.41 -21.46
CA ILE A 285 -25.07 -5.99 -21.63
C ILE A 285 -26.42 -5.78 -22.32
N ASP A 286 -26.71 -6.52 -23.39
CA ASP A 286 -27.97 -6.39 -24.15
C ASP A 286 -29.19 -6.74 -23.29
N ASN A 287 -29.08 -7.80 -22.48
CA ASN A 287 -30.13 -8.17 -21.54
C ASN A 287 -30.40 -7.06 -20.50
N ASP A 288 -29.36 -6.42 -19.98
CA ASP A 288 -29.50 -5.34 -19.00
C ASP A 288 -30.01 -4.03 -19.63
N ALA A 289 -29.58 -3.73 -20.86
CA ALA A 289 -30.06 -2.60 -21.64
C ALA A 289 -31.56 -2.71 -21.96
N LEU A 290 -32.04 -3.90 -22.35
CA LEU A 290 -33.47 -4.19 -22.57
C LEU A 290 -34.32 -3.98 -21.30
N ASN A 291 -33.71 -4.15 -20.12
CA ASN A 291 -34.34 -3.91 -18.84
C ASN A 291 -34.18 -2.46 -18.33
N PHE A 292 -33.58 -1.57 -19.12
CA PHE A 292 -33.29 -0.18 -18.76
C PHE A 292 -32.52 -0.08 -17.42
N LEU A 293 -31.54 -0.97 -17.23
CA LEU A 293 -30.76 -1.00 -16.00
C LEU A 293 -29.93 0.29 -15.86
N THR A 294 -29.83 0.80 -14.63
CA THR A 294 -29.10 2.02 -14.31
C THR A 294 -28.33 1.87 -13.01
N GLY A 295 -27.35 2.75 -12.78
CA GLY A 295 -26.56 2.82 -11.56
C GLY A 295 -25.24 2.06 -11.64
N TYR A 296 -24.71 1.67 -10.48
CA TYR A 296 -23.40 1.03 -10.37
C TYR A 296 -23.50 -0.48 -10.65
N VAL A 297 -23.49 -0.84 -11.93
CA VAL A 297 -23.57 -2.23 -12.41
C VAL A 297 -22.35 -2.57 -13.27
N ASN A 298 -22.05 -3.85 -13.50
CA ASN A 298 -20.89 -4.25 -14.31
C ASN A 298 -21.09 -3.91 -15.79
N THR A 299 -22.34 -3.99 -16.27
CA THR A 299 -22.74 -3.75 -17.66
C THR A 299 -22.75 -2.28 -18.08
N ASP A 300 -22.57 -1.35 -17.13
CA ASP A 300 -22.28 0.07 -17.39
C ASP A 300 -20.78 0.23 -17.69
N VAL A 301 -20.41 -0.09 -18.94
CA VAL A 301 -19.04 -0.18 -19.45
C VAL A 301 -18.42 1.19 -19.63
N ASN A 302 -19.22 2.23 -19.89
CA ASN A 302 -18.74 3.60 -20.07
C ASN A 302 -18.74 4.43 -18.76
N GLY A 303 -19.45 3.98 -17.71
CA GLY A 303 -19.52 4.63 -16.41
C GLY A 303 -20.49 5.82 -16.33
N ASP A 304 -21.42 5.96 -17.25
CA ASP A 304 -22.42 7.04 -17.30
C ASP A 304 -23.69 6.74 -16.48
N SER A 305 -23.72 5.57 -15.83
CA SER A 305 -24.81 5.06 -14.98
C SER A 305 -26.06 4.61 -15.74
N ILE A 306 -26.00 4.41 -17.05
CA ILE A 306 -27.09 3.87 -17.87
C ILE A 306 -26.52 2.73 -18.72
N VAL A 307 -27.16 1.55 -18.68
CA VAL A 307 -26.78 0.46 -19.58
C VAL A 307 -27.51 0.64 -20.91
N ASP A 308 -26.76 0.96 -21.98
CA ASP A 308 -27.35 1.17 -23.30
C ASP A 308 -26.43 0.75 -24.47
N GLY A 309 -26.80 1.16 -25.69
CA GLY A 309 -26.07 0.80 -26.91
C GLY A 309 -24.63 1.35 -26.97
N THR A 310 -24.28 2.33 -26.13
CA THR A 310 -22.92 2.87 -26.06
C THR A 310 -21.96 1.95 -25.30
N ASP A 311 -22.45 1.22 -24.28
CA ASP A 311 -21.71 0.16 -23.59
C ASP A 311 -21.46 -1.04 -24.52
N PHE A 312 -22.50 -1.42 -25.25
CA PHE A 312 -22.44 -2.45 -26.28
C PHE A 312 -21.35 -2.11 -27.30
N ALA A 313 -21.31 -0.88 -27.80
CA ALA A 313 -20.37 -0.48 -28.84
C ALA A 313 -18.90 -0.65 -28.41
N ILE A 314 -18.58 -0.39 -27.15
CA ILE A 314 -17.23 -0.60 -26.62
C ILE A 314 -16.89 -2.11 -26.60
N THR A 315 -17.80 -2.90 -26.06
CA THR A 315 -17.63 -4.35 -25.88
C THR A 315 -17.56 -5.07 -27.23
N ASP A 316 -18.44 -4.75 -28.17
CA ASP A 316 -18.49 -5.33 -29.52
C ASP A 316 -17.21 -5.05 -30.31
N ASN A 317 -16.68 -3.83 -30.24
CA ASN A 317 -15.40 -3.49 -30.87
C ASN A 317 -14.25 -4.34 -30.31
N ASN A 318 -14.21 -4.57 -28.99
CA ASN A 318 -13.15 -5.37 -28.37
C ASN A 318 -13.33 -6.87 -28.62
N ALA A 319 -14.58 -7.36 -28.66
CA ALA A 319 -14.91 -8.73 -29.02
C ALA A 319 -14.51 -9.05 -30.47
N ALA A 320 -14.81 -8.14 -31.41
CA ALA A 320 -14.42 -8.28 -32.81
C ALA A 320 -12.89 -8.34 -33.01
N ASN A 321 -12.13 -7.79 -32.06
CA ASN A 321 -10.67 -7.83 -32.04
C ASN A 321 -10.08 -9.00 -31.25
N TYR A 322 -10.92 -9.94 -30.76
CA TYR A 322 -10.50 -11.11 -29.98
C TYR A 322 -9.66 -10.75 -28.74
N VAL A 323 -10.02 -9.64 -28.09
CA VAL A 323 -9.31 -9.14 -26.92
C VAL A 323 -9.46 -10.15 -25.76
N SER A 324 -8.34 -10.54 -25.17
CA SER A 324 -8.29 -11.49 -24.05
C SER A 324 -7.12 -11.18 -23.13
N VAL A 325 -7.18 -11.68 -21.89
CA VAL A 325 -6.14 -11.46 -20.88
C VAL A 325 -4.83 -12.09 -21.34
N ILE A 326 -3.73 -11.35 -21.19
CA ILE A 326 -2.38 -11.88 -21.33
C ILE A 326 -1.70 -11.81 -19.96
N ARG A 327 -1.25 -12.97 -19.46
CA ARG A 327 -0.60 -13.12 -18.15
C ARG A 327 0.90 -13.46 -18.30
N PRO A 328 1.71 -13.20 -17.26
CA PRO A 328 3.12 -13.58 -17.20
C PRO A 328 3.44 -15.04 -17.50
#